data_AF-A0A3B9VKF7-F1
#
_entry.id   AF-A0A3B9VKF7-F1
#
_cell.length_a   1.000
_cell.length_b   1.000
_cell.length_c   1.000
_cell.angle_alpha   90.00
_cell.angle_beta   90.00
_cell.angle_gamma   90.00
#
_symmetry.space_group_name_H-M   'P 1'
#
loop_
_entity.id
_entity.type
_entity.pdbx_description
1 polymer ?
#
loop_
_entity_poly.entity_id
_entity_poly.type
_entity_poly.pdbx_seq_one_letter_code
_entity_poly.pdbx_strand_id
1 'polypeptide(L)' 'TSNFLIWQSAYAELVFMDVLWPDVTRQTLWQAIEIYSKRDRRFGKA' A
#
# COMPACT_ATOMS: atom_id res chain seq x y z
N THR A 1 4.44 8.91 7.44
CA THR A 1 3.36 8.22 8.17
C THR A 1 3.11 8.95 9.47
N SER A 2 1.88 9.43 9.71
CA SER A 2 1.50 10.14 10.95
C SER A 2 1.43 9.19 12.15
N ASN A 3 2.59 8.74 12.62
CA ASN A 3 2.75 7.87 13.80
C ASN A 3 1.90 6.58 13.81
N PHE A 4 1.62 6.01 12.65
CA PHE A 4 0.86 4.77 12.52
C PHE A 4 1.80 3.63 12.14
N LEU A 5 1.90 2.63 13.03
CA LEU A 5 2.65 1.38 12.83
C LEU A 5 4.10 1.57 12.37
N ILE A 6 4.87 2.45 13.02
CA ILE A 6 6.23 2.80 12.57
C ILE A 6 7.14 1.58 12.44
N TRP A 7 7.16 0.68 13.44
CA TRP A 7 8.02 -0.50 13.41
C TRP A 7 7.52 -1.56 12.41
N GLN A 8 6.22 -1.80 12.38
CA GLN A 8 5.62 -2.80 11.50
C GLN A 8 5.62 -2.36 10.02
N SER A 9 5.58 -1.05 9.77
CA SER A 9 5.65 -0.48 8.42
C SER A 9 7.06 -0.21 7.92
N ALA A 10 8.10 -0.52 8.71
CA ALA A 10 9.49 -0.28 8.34
C ALA A 10 9.91 -0.96 7.03
N TYR A 11 9.31 -2.12 6.73
CA TYR A 11 9.52 -2.87 5.48
C TYR A 11 8.26 -2.97 4.62
N ALA A 12 7.19 -2.24 4.98
CA ALA A 12 5.95 -2.27 4.22
C ALA A 12 6.05 -1.31 3.03
N GLU A 13 5.45 -1.69 1.90
CA GLU A 13 5.27 -0.78 0.80
C GLU A 13 4.08 0.15 1.08
N LEU A 14 4.35 1.45 1.07
CA LEU A 14 3.32 2.46 1.24
C LEU A 14 2.73 2.84 -0.12
N VAL A 15 1.41 2.75 -0.22
CA VAL A 15 0.62 3.22 -1.37
C VAL A 15 -0.24 4.37 -0.88
N PHE A 16 0.02 5.56 -1.40
CA PHE A 16 -0.77 6.76 -1.14
C PHE A 16 -1.75 6.94 -2.30
N MET A 17 -3.01 7.26 -1.98
CA MET A 17 -4.07 7.44 -2.95
C MET A 17 -4.73 8.79 -2.73
N ASP A 18 -5.02 9.50 -3.82
CA ASP A 18 -5.74 10.78 -3.80
C ASP A 18 -7.26 10.57 -3.77
N VAL A 19 -7.72 9.57 -2.99
CA VAL A 19 -9.13 9.26 -2.77
C VAL A 19 -9.46 9.57 -1.32
N LEU A 20 -10.56 10.30 -1.10
CA LEU A 20 -11.04 10.60 0.26
C LEU A 20 -11.54 9.31 0.91
N TRP A 21 -11.27 9.15 2.20
CA TRP A 21 -11.63 7.93 2.95
C TRP A 21 -13.12 7.52 2.83
N PRO A 22 -14.11 8.44 2.87
CA PRO A 22 -15.52 8.09 2.68
C PRO A 22 -15.85 7.55 1.29
N ASP A 23 -15.05 7.86 0.28
CA ASP A 23 -15.26 7.49 -1.13
C ASP A 23 -14.47 6.23 -1.52
N VAL A 24 -13.80 5.58 -0.57
CA VAL A 24 -13.06 4.34 -0.82
C VAL A 24 -14.03 3.20 -1.11
N THR A 25 -13.90 2.64 -2.31
CA THR A 25 -14.68 1.46 -2.73
C THR A 25 -13.78 0.23 -2.82
N ARG A 26 -14.39 -0.95 -2.99
CA ARG A 26 -13.66 -2.20 -3.22
C ARG A 26 -12.70 -2.12 -4.43
N GLN A 27 -13.06 -1.33 -5.44
CA GLN A 27 -12.21 -1.14 -6.63
C GLN A 27 -10.92 -0.40 -6.26
N THR A 28 -11.01 0.59 -5.38
CA THR A 28 -9.86 1.32 -4.84
C THR A 28 -8.90 0.38 -4.11
N LEU A 29 -9.43 -0.57 -3.32
CA LEU A 29 -8.60 -1.59 -2.67
C LEU A 29 -7.89 -2.50 -3.70
N TRP A 30 -8.60 -2.93 -4.74
CA TRP A 30 -7.99 -3.75 -5.79
C TRP A 30 -6.90 -3.02 -6.57
N GLN A 31 -7.08 -1.73 -6.83
CA GLN A 31 -6.04 -0.89 -7.43
C GLN A 31 -4.80 -0.81 -6.52
N ALA A 32 -4.98 -0.70 -5.20
CA ALA A 32 -3.85 -0.72 -4.26
C ALA A 32 -3.07 -2.04 -4.33
N ILE A 33 -3.79 -3.16 -4.39
CA ILE A 33 -3.20 -4.50 -4.49
C ILE A 33 -2.49 -4.68 -5.84
N GLU A 34 -3.05 -4.17 -6.94
CA GLU A 34 -2.41 -4.23 -8.25
C GLU A 34 -1.12 -3.39 -8.28
N ILE A 35 -1.12 -2.20 -7.67
CA ILE A 35 0.08 -1.37 -7.51
C ILE A 35 1.14 -2.11 -6.69
N TYR A 36 0.74 -2.73 -5.58
CA TYR A 36 1.64 -3.55 -4.76
C TYR A 36 2.20 -4.74 -5.57
N SER A 37 1.37 -5.41 -6.37
CA SER A 37 1.78 -6.56 -7.18
C SER A 37 2.69 -6.18 -8.35
N LYS A 38 2.57 -4.98 -8.90
CA LYS A 38 3.39 -4.48 -10.01
C LYS A 38 4.75 -3.94 -9.56
N ARG A 39 4.93 -3.65 -8.27
CA ARG A 39 6.21 -3.17 -7.76
C ARG A 39 7.21 -4.32 -7.69
N ASP A 40 8.34 -4.11 -8.37
CA ASP A 40 9.39 -5.12 -8.54
C ASP A 40 10.09 -5.38 -7.20
N ARG A 41 9.91 -6.59 -6.67
CA ARG A 41 10.47 -7.01 -5.38
C ARG A 41 11.99 -7.16 -5.50
N ARG A 42 12.73 -6.10 -5.15
CA ARG A 42 14.21 -6.17 -5.06
C ARG A 42 14.74 -6.87 -3.81
N PHE A 43 13.90 -7.21 -2.83
CA PHE A 43 14.26 -8.06 -1.70
C PHE A 43 13.11 -9.04 -1.41
N GLY A 44 13.39 -10.34 -1.54
CA GLY A 44 12.41 -11.41 -1.31
C GLY A 44 11.86 -12.08 -2.58
N LYS A 45 12.73 -12.42 -3.55
CA LYS A 45 12.50 -13.67 -4.29
C LYS A 45 12.63 -14.79 -3.26
N ALA A 46 11.52 -15.48 -3.00
CA ALA A 46 11.57 -16.79 -2.34
C ALA A 46 12.37 -17.77 -3.19
#